data_AF-T1HV34-F1
#
_entry.id   AF-T1HV34-F1
#
_cell.length_a   1.000
_cell.length_b   1.000
_cell.length_c   1.000
_cell.angle_alpha   90.00
_cell.angle_beta   90.00
_cell.angle_gamma   90.00
#
_symmetry.space_group_name_H-M   'P 1'
#
loop_
_entity.id
_entity.type
_entity.pdbx_description
1 polymer ?
#
loop_
_entity_poly.entity_id
_entity_poly.type
_entity_poly.pdbx_seq_one_letter_code
_entity_poly.pdbx_strand_id
1 'polypeptide(L)'
;MAAAMQEMFGELLLVHPVDKNETKLPSPQQLRKKILLKHKKLPDGADDGSVLLTMDDGRDMDLRTTVKNGVMFLEDPVDKEWNPHFFVLTQNKLFYTDIYHGDRDGDDEADPEDLAPGPIGLLKMREIIEQF
;
A
#
# COMPACT_ATOMS: atom_id res chain seq x y z
N MET A 1 -2.62 -6.72 18.30
CA MET A 1 -2.96 -7.60 17.14
C MET A 1 -2.64 -9.06 17.41
N ALA A 2 -1.44 -9.44 17.82
CA ALA A 2 -1.07 -10.86 18.04
C ALA A 2 -2.04 -11.63 18.97
N ALA A 3 -2.36 -11.09 20.15
CA ALA A 3 -3.29 -11.72 21.09
C ALA A 3 -4.70 -11.90 20.49
N ALA A 4 -5.22 -10.89 19.81
CA ALA A 4 -6.52 -10.97 19.12
C ALA A 4 -6.53 -12.02 18.00
N MET A 5 -5.43 -12.18 17.25
CA MET A 5 -5.32 -13.22 16.23
C MET A 5 -5.33 -14.62 16.85
N GLN A 6 -4.66 -14.81 17.99
CA GLN A 6 -4.69 -16.08 18.72
C GLN A 6 -6.08 -16.40 19.26
N GLU A 7 -6.78 -15.40 19.82
CA GLU A 7 -8.13 -15.56 20.35
C GLU A 7 -9.14 -15.87 19.24
N MET A 8 -9.10 -15.13 18.13
CA MET A 8 -10.08 -15.24 17.04
C MET A 8 -9.87 -16.48 16.16
N PHE A 9 -8.61 -16.78 15.81
CA PHE A 9 -8.31 -17.87 14.89
C PHE A 9 -7.98 -19.18 15.61
N GLY A 10 -7.61 -19.11 16.89
CA GLY A 10 -7.35 -20.28 17.74
C GLY A 10 -6.46 -21.30 17.05
N GLU A 11 -6.96 -22.54 16.95
CA GLU A 11 -6.24 -23.68 16.37
C GLU A 11 -6.07 -23.61 14.84
N LEU A 12 -6.81 -22.74 14.16
CA LEU A 12 -6.64 -22.52 12.73
C LEU A 12 -5.37 -21.71 12.47
N LEU A 13 -4.92 -20.89 13.43
CA LEU A 13 -3.69 -20.13 13.29
C LEU A 13 -2.46 -21.04 13.41
N LEU A 14 -1.60 -21.03 12.38
CA LEU A 14 -0.37 -21.79 12.43
C LEU A 14 0.70 -21.03 13.22
N VAL A 15 0.85 -21.39 14.50
CA VAL A 15 1.83 -20.77 15.43
C VAL A 15 3.14 -21.57 15.56
N HIS A 16 3.14 -22.83 15.14
CA HIS A 16 4.30 -23.72 15.19
C HIS A 16 4.56 -24.35 13.81
N PRO A 17 5.82 -24.72 13.50
CA PRO A 17 6.15 -25.51 12.32
C PRO A 17 5.33 -26.81 12.27
N VAL A 18 4.99 -27.28 11.08
CA VAL A 18 4.15 -28.48 10.91
C VAL A 18 4.93 -29.75 11.29
N ASP A 19 6.22 -29.80 10.97
CA ASP A 19 7.21 -30.79 11.39
C ASP A 19 8.52 -30.09 11.80
N LYS A 20 9.19 -30.64 12.82
CA LYS A 20 10.42 -30.11 13.40
C LYS A 20 11.64 -30.31 12.49
N ASN A 21 11.58 -31.29 11.57
CA ASN A 21 12.68 -31.64 10.68
C ASN A 21 12.39 -31.23 9.22
N GLU A 22 11.59 -30.18 9.01
CA GLU A 22 11.26 -29.68 7.68
C GLU A 22 12.48 -29.10 6.96
N THR A 23 12.84 -29.70 5.82
CA THR A 23 13.86 -29.17 4.89
C THR A 23 13.25 -28.35 3.75
N LYS A 24 11.91 -28.38 3.64
CA LYS A 24 11.12 -27.76 2.57
C LYS A 24 9.82 -27.24 3.15
N LEU A 25 9.20 -26.31 2.44
CA LEU A 25 7.87 -25.81 2.79
C LEU A 25 6.84 -26.95 2.78
N PRO A 26 5.86 -26.93 3.71
CA PRO A 26 4.80 -27.94 3.75
C PRO A 26 3.90 -27.86 2.52
N SER A 27 3.39 -29.01 2.10
CA SER A 27 2.44 -29.12 0.99
C SER A 27 1.10 -28.44 1.30
N PRO A 28 0.34 -28.00 0.29
CA PRO A 28 -1.00 -27.43 0.50
C PRO A 28 -1.93 -28.36 1.30
N GLN A 29 -1.79 -29.68 1.14
CA GLN A 29 -2.56 -30.68 1.86
C GLN A 29 -2.28 -30.68 3.37
N GLN A 30 -1.02 -30.43 3.77
CA GLN A 30 -0.59 -30.33 5.17
C GLN A 30 -1.07 -29.03 5.82
N LEU A 31 -1.29 -27.98 5.03
CA LEU A 31 -1.76 -26.67 5.49
C LEU A 31 -3.28 -26.49 5.40
N ARG A 32 -4.05 -27.56 5.11
CA ARG A 32 -5.51 -27.45 5.01
C ARG A 32 -6.12 -26.93 6.29
N LYS A 33 -7.00 -25.93 6.16
CA LYS A 33 -7.67 -25.22 7.27
C LYS A 33 -6.70 -24.53 8.23
N LYS A 34 -5.50 -24.19 7.77
CA LYS A 34 -4.54 -23.39 8.53
C LYS A 34 -4.43 -21.98 7.94
N ILE A 35 -4.34 -20.99 8.82
CA ILE A 35 -4.12 -19.58 8.53
C ILE A 35 -2.65 -19.29 8.80
N LEU A 36 -1.94 -18.83 7.77
CA LEU A 36 -0.53 -18.45 7.84
C LEU A 36 -0.39 -16.94 7.99
N LEU A 37 0.54 -16.50 8.83
CA LEU A 37 0.86 -15.08 8.99
C LEU A 37 2.07 -14.71 8.12
N LYS A 38 1.87 -13.77 7.19
CA LYS A 38 2.95 -13.12 6.44
C LYS A 38 3.20 -11.74 7.04
N HIS A 39 4.27 -11.61 7.82
CA HIS A 39 4.68 -10.33 8.42
C HIS A 39 6.21 -10.22 8.51
N LYS A 40 6.74 -9.00 8.66
CA LYS A 40 8.16 -8.77 8.95
C LYS A 40 8.50 -9.47 10.27
N LYS A 41 9.41 -10.46 10.20
CA LYS A 41 9.98 -11.14 11.37
C LYS A 41 11.20 -10.34 11.86
N LEU A 42 11.38 -10.28 13.18
CA LEU A 42 12.60 -9.74 13.76
C LEU A 42 13.79 -10.64 13.43
N PRO A 43 15.01 -10.07 13.24
CA PRO A 43 16.23 -10.85 13.12
C PRO A 43 16.40 -11.76 14.34
N ASP A 44 16.95 -12.96 14.13
CA ASP A 44 17.22 -13.87 15.23
C ASP A 44 18.29 -13.22 16.16
N GLY A 45 17.93 -12.97 17.42
CA GLY A 45 18.79 -12.29 18.40
C GLY A 45 18.61 -10.78 18.53
N ALA A 46 17.65 -10.17 17.82
CA ALA A 46 17.28 -8.77 18.05
C ALA A 46 16.37 -8.65 19.29
N ASP A 47 16.93 -8.19 20.41
CA ASP A 47 16.15 -7.66 21.53
C ASP A 47 15.38 -6.40 21.07
N ASP A 48 14.27 -6.13 21.77
CA ASP A 48 13.13 -5.22 21.48
C ASP A 48 13.46 -3.71 21.26
N GLY A 49 14.70 -3.37 20.89
CA GLY A 49 15.18 -1.99 20.75
C GLY A 49 15.99 -1.68 19.49
N SER A 50 16.25 -2.62 18.59
CA SER A 50 17.16 -2.37 17.45
C SER A 50 16.63 -2.85 16.09
N VAL A 51 15.48 -2.31 15.67
CA VAL A 51 15.05 -2.45 14.27
C VAL A 51 15.61 -1.27 13.46
N LEU A 52 16.87 -1.40 13.03
CA LEU A 52 17.43 -0.50 12.02
C LEU A 52 16.72 -0.70 10.68
N LEU A 53 16.34 0.43 10.09
CA LEU A 53 15.65 0.56 8.81
C LEU A 53 16.58 0.09 7.68
N THR A 54 16.45 -1.16 7.26
CA THR A 54 17.01 -1.60 5.97
C THR A 54 16.07 -1.09 4.88
N MET A 55 16.50 -0.06 4.16
CA MET A 55 15.86 0.41 2.93
C MET A 55 16.22 -0.59 1.84
N ASP A 56 15.22 -1.29 1.30
CA ASP A 56 15.35 -2.18 0.15
C ASP A 56 14.95 -1.38 -1.09
N ASP A 57 15.93 -1.13 -1.96
CA ASP A 57 15.81 -0.43 -3.23
C ASP A 57 15.20 -1.38 -4.27
N GLY A 58 13.98 -1.08 -4.74
CA GLY A 58 13.26 -2.01 -5.59
C GLY A 58 12.04 -1.45 -6.28
N ARG A 59 12.19 -0.36 -7.05
CA ARG A 59 11.39 0.03 -8.24
C ARG A 59 9.85 0.00 -8.16
N ASP A 60 9.26 -0.09 -6.98
CA ASP A 60 7.89 0.29 -6.68
C ASP A 60 7.98 1.60 -5.90
N MET A 61 7.30 2.66 -6.35
CA MET A 61 7.28 3.93 -5.63
C MET A 61 6.68 3.67 -4.23
N ASP A 62 7.53 3.59 -3.21
CA ASP A 62 7.10 3.24 -1.86
C ASP A 62 6.25 4.37 -1.29
N LEU A 63 4.93 4.27 -1.45
CA LEU A 63 3.96 5.22 -0.93
C LEU A 63 4.07 5.39 0.60
N ARG A 64 4.76 4.49 1.30
CA ARG A 64 5.06 4.59 2.74
C ARG A 64 6.08 5.68 3.07
N THR A 65 6.89 6.10 2.09
CA THR A 65 7.87 7.20 2.21
C THR A 65 7.31 8.57 1.84
N THR A 66 6.01 8.62 1.52
CA THR A 66 5.30 9.84 1.14
C THR A 66 5.19 10.78 2.35
N VAL A 67 5.58 12.04 2.17
CA VAL A 67 5.38 13.11 3.15
C VAL A 67 3.91 13.50 3.20
N LYS A 68 3.27 13.62 2.04
CA LYS A 68 1.84 13.93 1.90
C LYS A 68 1.27 13.38 0.60
N ASN A 69 0.04 12.89 0.62
CA ASN A 69 -0.71 12.54 -0.56
C ASN A 69 -2.13 13.13 -0.48
N GLY A 70 -2.82 13.16 -1.61
CA GLY A 70 -4.20 13.62 -1.68
C GLY A 70 -4.63 14.01 -3.08
N VAL A 71 -5.94 14.24 -3.25
CA VAL A 71 -6.51 14.79 -4.47
C VAL A 71 -6.33 16.31 -4.47
N MET A 72 -5.79 16.85 -5.56
CA MET A 72 -5.75 18.29 -5.82
C MET A 72 -6.16 18.56 -7.26
N PHE A 73 -6.50 19.81 -7.58
CA PHE A 73 -7.00 20.19 -8.90
C PHE A 73 -5.90 20.89 -9.71
N LEU A 74 -5.79 20.57 -11.00
CA LEU A 74 -4.97 21.30 -11.97
C LEU A 74 -5.87 21.90 -13.05
N GLU A 75 -5.63 23.16 -13.39
CA GLU A 75 -6.29 23.84 -14.51
C GLU A 75 -5.73 23.32 -15.83
N ASP A 76 -6.59 22.83 -16.73
CA ASP A 76 -6.19 22.47 -18.08
C ASP A 76 -5.96 23.75 -18.92
N PRO A 77 -4.78 23.88 -19.56
CA PRO A 77 -4.39 25.09 -20.27
C PRO A 77 -5.24 25.39 -21.52
N VAL A 78 -5.94 24.41 -22.07
CA VAL A 78 -6.76 24.50 -23.29
C VAL A 78 -8.18 24.92 -22.96
N ASP A 79 -8.85 24.21 -22.05
CA ASP A 79 -10.28 24.40 -21.76
C ASP A 79 -10.55 25.28 -20.52
N LYS A 80 -9.51 25.56 -19.70
CA LYS A 80 -9.61 26.35 -18.46
C LYS A 80 -10.45 25.70 -17.37
N GLU A 81 -10.62 24.38 -17.41
CA GLU A 81 -11.31 23.62 -16.38
C GLU A 81 -10.35 23.05 -15.33
N TRP A 82 -10.80 22.98 -14.07
CA TRP A 82 -10.04 22.41 -12.96
C TRP A 82 -10.32 20.91 -12.84
N ASN A 83 -9.35 20.08 -13.20
CA ASN A 83 -9.46 18.62 -13.18
C ASN A 83 -8.81 18.02 -11.92
N PRO A 84 -9.43 17.02 -11.27
CA PRO A 84 -8.83 16.35 -10.12
C PRO A 84 -7.68 15.42 -10.54
N HIS A 85 -6.59 15.45 -9.77
CA HIS A 85 -5.46 14.54 -9.89
C HIS A 85 -5.05 14.05 -8.50
N PHE A 86 -4.64 12.79 -8.40
CA PHE A 86 -4.02 12.28 -7.18
C PHE A 86 -2.54 12.63 -7.16
N PHE A 87 -2.10 13.29 -6.09
CA PHE A 87 -0.73 13.74 -5.88
C PHE A 87 -0.03 12.94 -4.79
N VAL A 88 1.27 12.74 -4.98
CA VAL A 88 2.17 12.08 -4.04
C VAL A 88 3.42 12.93 -3.88
N LEU A 89 3.58 13.55 -2.71
CA LEU A 89 4.76 14.32 -2.32
C LEU A 89 5.74 13.41 -1.57
N THR A 90 6.92 13.24 -2.13
CA THR A 90 8.08 12.63 -1.45
C THR A 90 8.99 13.72 -0.88
N GLN A 91 10.12 13.35 -0.27
CA GLN A 91 11.07 14.33 0.26
C GLN A 91 11.65 15.28 -0.81
N ASN A 92 11.73 14.84 -2.07
CA ASN A 92 12.44 15.57 -3.12
C ASN A 92 11.65 15.71 -4.42
N LYS A 93 10.49 15.05 -4.54
CA LYS A 93 9.73 14.97 -5.80
C LYS A 93 8.22 15.00 -5.54
N LEU A 94 7.49 15.62 -6.46
CA LEU A 94 6.03 15.62 -6.50
C LEU A 94 5.56 14.86 -7.75
N PHE A 95 4.78 13.81 -7.55
CA PHE A 95 4.16 13.02 -8.60
C PHE A 95 2.67 13.28 -8.66
N TYR A 96 2.08 13.21 -9.86
CA TYR A 96 0.64 13.27 -10.05
C TYR A 96 0.17 12.33 -11.16
N THR A 97 -1.10 11.93 -11.11
CA THR A 97 -1.74 11.08 -12.11
C THR A 97 -2.22 11.89 -13.31
N ASP A 98 -2.30 11.30 -14.50
CA ASP A 98 -2.66 12.03 -15.73
C ASP A 98 -4.08 12.60 -15.72
N ILE A 99 -5.07 11.86 -15.23
CA ILE A 99 -6.45 12.32 -14.99
C ILE A 99 -7.07 11.40 -13.93
N TYR A 100 -7.66 11.94 -12.86
CA TYR A 100 -8.54 11.15 -11.99
C TYR A 100 -9.95 11.19 -12.59
N HIS A 101 -10.35 10.16 -13.34
CA HIS A 101 -11.77 9.95 -13.65
C HIS A 101 -12.44 9.43 -12.38
N GLY A 102 -12.89 10.32 -11.51
CA GLY A 102 -14.04 10.00 -10.66
C GLY A 102 -15.20 9.75 -11.61
N ASP A 103 -15.82 8.58 -11.50
CA ASP A 103 -16.90 8.10 -12.37
C ASP A 103 -17.89 9.23 -12.70
N ARG A 104 -17.72 9.87 -13.86
CA ARG A 104 -18.52 11.03 -14.30
C ARG A 104 -19.62 10.51 -15.22
N ASP A 105 -20.36 9.52 -14.75
CA ASP A 105 -21.59 9.02 -15.35
C ASP A 105 -22.64 8.87 -14.24
N GLY A 106 -23.16 10.00 -13.74
CA GLY A 106 -24.24 10.00 -12.77
C GLY A 106 -24.36 11.33 -12.06
N ASP A 107 -25.33 12.12 -12.51
CA ASP A 107 -25.95 13.22 -11.76
C ASP A 107 -26.25 12.77 -10.32
N ASP A 108 -25.52 13.30 -9.32
CA ASP A 108 -26.01 13.61 -7.97
C ASP A 108 -24.86 14.07 -7.04
N GLU A 109 -25.17 15.05 -6.19
CA GLU A 109 -24.28 15.68 -5.19
C GLU A 109 -23.52 14.68 -4.29
N ALA A 110 -22.34 14.22 -4.71
CA ALA A 110 -21.44 13.46 -3.86
C ALA A 110 -20.46 14.38 -3.12
N ASP A 111 -20.53 14.35 -1.78
CA ASP A 111 -19.63 15.04 -0.86
C ASP A 111 -18.16 14.67 -1.15
N PRO A 112 -17.24 15.64 -1.34
CA PRO A 112 -15.83 15.37 -1.67
C PRO A 112 -15.07 14.49 -0.66
N GLU A 113 -15.62 14.23 0.53
CA GLU A 113 -15.05 13.30 1.51
C GLU A 113 -15.29 11.80 1.21
N ASP A 114 -16.23 11.46 0.31
CA ASP A 114 -16.63 10.05 0.05
C ASP A 114 -15.98 9.43 -1.19
N LEU A 115 -15.05 10.14 -1.84
CA LEU A 115 -14.25 9.64 -2.96
C LEU A 115 -13.13 8.72 -2.45
N ALA A 116 -13.49 7.49 -2.09
CA ALA A 116 -12.51 6.46 -1.78
C ALA A 116 -11.61 6.22 -3.01
N PRO A 117 -10.27 6.25 -2.87
CA PRO A 117 -9.38 5.95 -3.98
C PRO A 117 -9.56 4.48 -4.36
N GLY A 118 -10.17 4.25 -5.52
CA GLY A 118 -10.21 2.93 -6.16
C GLY A 118 -8.79 2.40 -6.36
N PRO A 119 -8.63 1.08 -6.61
CA PRO A 119 -7.31 0.51 -6.86
C PRO A 119 -6.65 1.30 -7.99
N ILE A 120 -5.52 1.95 -7.68
CA ILE A 120 -4.72 2.75 -8.61
C ILE A 120 -4.17 1.78 -9.65
N GLY A 121 -5.00 1.47 -10.64
CA GLY A 121 -4.68 0.55 -11.71
C GLY A 121 -3.69 1.23 -12.63
N LEU A 122 -2.40 1.02 -12.38
CA LEU A 122 -1.28 1.30 -13.30
C LEU A 122 -1.45 2.60 -14.11
N LEU A 123 -1.92 3.68 -13.47
CA LEU A 123 -2.00 4.99 -14.10
C LEU A 123 -0.58 5.55 -14.13
N LYS A 124 -0.14 5.94 -15.33
CA LYS A 124 1.19 6.48 -15.56
C LYS A 124 1.33 7.79 -14.78
N MET A 125 2.06 7.75 -13.68
CA MET A 125 2.33 8.95 -12.88
C MET A 125 3.36 9.82 -13.60
N ARG A 126 3.10 11.12 -13.70
CA ARG A 126 4.04 12.12 -14.19
C ARG A 126 4.81 12.72 -13.02
N GLU A 127 6.10 12.93 -13.24
CA GLU A 127 6.95 13.72 -12.35
C GLU A 127 6.90 15.17 -12.81
N ILE A 128 6.69 16.10 -11.88
CA ILE A 128 6.88 17.53 -12.19
C ILE A 128 8.38 17.77 -12.32
N ILE A 129 8.83 18.06 -13.53
CA ILE A 129 10.19 18.54 -13.79
C ILE A 129 10.11 20.07 -13.76
N GLU A 130 10.70 20.70 -12.75
CA GLU A 130 10.89 22.16 -12.75
C GLU A 130 11.68 22.56 -14.01
N GLN A 131 11.01 23.22 -14.95
CA GLN A 131 11.70 24.05 -15.94
C GLN A 131 11.57 25.50 -15.44
N PHE A 132 12.70 26.04 -15.00
CA PHE A 132 12.89 27.46 -14.69
C PHE A 132 12.77 28.32 -15.96
#